data_AF-A7TIZ7-F1
#
_entry.id   AF-A7TIZ7-F1
#
_cell.length_a   1.000
_cell.length_b   1.000
_cell.length_c   1.000
_cell.angle_alpha   90.00
_cell.angle_beta   90.00
_cell.angle_gamma   90.00
#
_symmetry.space_group_name_H-M   'P 1'
#
loop_
_entity.id
_entity.type
_entity.pdbx_description
1 polymer ?
#
loop_
_entity_poly.entity_id
_entity_poly.type
_entity_poly.pdbx_seq_one_letter_code
_entity_poly.pdbx_strand_id
1 'polypeptide(L)'
;MSSKKESILFIATPNESSSILKSPEFSSKFNIINYTLNTIDNFLEFLKNHNGDNIVAIYGGYPAFSPIGGLTRSLLEHPHFPKHTLKCIVLCSRGYNGIDLEALKDHGIKLFNYQDDEIDENTIVKDFKKGLVGNDVADCVMWHLLEGFRKFSYQQRVTRESKDTLTARSNTCGKPGYAFGHELGQMINRNSTLYTESPRGKKCLILGLGSIGKQIAYKIDHGLGMEVHYSKRTEDIEITQMYPNWTYHPFNDTLLEKLDMFHSIVISLPGTPETHHLINEKFLSHCKAGELILVNIGRGNILELSAVKNAINEGIIRHLGVDVFYNEPTIDNDILIDDRLTTITPHIGSSTKDVFSQSCDNALSNIFNISLDQNFTSYSRIV
;
A
#
# COMPACT_ATOMS: atom_id res chain seq x y z
N MET A 1 -12.26 -44.65 -13.53
CA MET A 1 -12.56 -43.94 -12.26
C MET A 1 -12.94 -42.52 -12.62
N SER A 2 -14.13 -42.05 -12.24
CA SER A 2 -14.49 -40.64 -12.41
C SER A 2 -13.48 -39.80 -11.63
N SER A 3 -12.75 -38.89 -12.28
CA SER A 3 -11.80 -38.00 -11.60
C SER A 3 -12.58 -37.19 -10.57
N LYS A 4 -12.17 -37.26 -9.30
CA LYS A 4 -12.83 -36.50 -8.22
C LYS A 4 -12.79 -35.01 -8.58
N LYS A 5 -13.95 -34.36 -8.57
CA LYS A 5 -14.11 -32.94 -8.88
C LYS A 5 -13.15 -32.11 -8.01
N GLU A 6 -12.43 -31.18 -8.63
CA GLU A 6 -11.43 -30.34 -7.96
C GLU A 6 -12.11 -29.38 -6.96
N SER A 7 -11.45 -29.07 -5.85
CA SER A 7 -11.96 -28.13 -4.84
C SER A 7 -11.09 -26.88 -4.72
N ILE A 8 -11.74 -25.76 -4.46
CA ILE A 8 -11.12 -24.48 -4.13
C ILE A 8 -11.43 -24.15 -2.68
N LEU A 9 -10.40 -23.87 -1.89
CA LEU A 9 -10.54 -23.40 -0.52
C LEU A 9 -10.53 -21.87 -0.49
N PHE A 10 -11.68 -21.27 -0.18
CA PHE A 10 -11.80 -19.84 0.10
C PHE A 10 -11.50 -19.59 1.57
N ILE A 11 -10.40 -18.88 1.84
CA ILE A 11 -10.03 -18.45 3.19
C ILE A 11 -10.50 -17.02 3.52
N ALA A 12 -11.23 -16.41 2.59
CA ALA A 12 -11.85 -15.10 2.70
C ALA A 12 -13.08 -15.03 1.79
N THR A 13 -14.05 -14.18 2.15
CA THR A 13 -15.25 -13.97 1.34
C THR A 13 -14.88 -13.36 -0.03
N PRO A 14 -15.28 -13.98 -1.15
CA PRO A 14 -15.01 -13.44 -2.47
C PRO A 14 -15.95 -12.26 -2.80
N ASN A 15 -15.70 -11.59 -3.91
CA ASN A 15 -16.70 -10.71 -4.51
C ASN A 15 -17.89 -11.54 -5.02
N GLU A 16 -18.98 -11.60 -4.24
CA GLU A 16 -20.21 -12.32 -4.61
C GLU A 16 -20.88 -11.79 -5.88
N SER A 17 -20.54 -10.57 -6.33
CA SER A 17 -21.04 -10.03 -7.60
C SER A 17 -20.26 -10.51 -8.83
N SER A 18 -19.14 -11.23 -8.64
CA SER A 18 -18.28 -11.72 -9.72
C SER A 18 -19.05 -12.57 -10.74
N SER A 19 -18.93 -12.20 -12.01
CA SER A 19 -19.52 -12.96 -13.11
C SER A 19 -18.79 -14.28 -13.36
N ILE A 20 -17.49 -14.36 -13.04
CA ILE A 20 -16.69 -15.58 -13.13
C ILE A 20 -17.15 -16.57 -12.07
N LEU A 21 -17.28 -16.13 -10.80
CA LEU A 21 -17.72 -16.99 -9.71
C LEU A 21 -19.12 -17.59 -9.96
N LYS A 22 -20.01 -16.79 -10.57
CA LYS A 22 -21.39 -17.17 -10.87
C LYS A 22 -21.53 -17.99 -12.16
N SER A 23 -20.45 -18.22 -12.90
CA SER A 23 -20.55 -18.88 -14.20
C SER A 23 -20.87 -20.38 -14.07
N PRO A 24 -21.69 -20.95 -14.97
CA PRO A 24 -21.90 -22.40 -15.03
C PRO A 24 -20.61 -23.19 -15.23
N GLU A 25 -19.65 -22.63 -15.96
CA GLU A 25 -18.34 -23.25 -16.21
C GLU A 25 -17.52 -23.34 -14.92
N PHE A 26 -17.51 -22.29 -14.10
CA PHE A 26 -16.81 -22.29 -12.82
C PHE A 26 -17.44 -23.28 -11.83
N SER A 27 -18.77 -23.21 -11.66
CA SER A 27 -19.52 -24.05 -10.71
C SER A 27 -19.55 -25.54 -11.11
N SER A 28 -19.56 -25.85 -12.41
CA SER A 28 -19.48 -27.24 -12.90
C SER A 28 -18.09 -27.84 -12.72
N LYS A 29 -17.03 -27.02 -12.70
CA LYS A 29 -15.64 -27.47 -12.57
C LYS A 29 -15.17 -27.65 -11.14
N PHE A 30 -15.53 -26.73 -10.25
CA PHE A 30 -14.99 -26.68 -8.89
C PHE A 30 -16.06 -26.91 -7.81
N ASN A 31 -15.66 -27.57 -6.73
CA ASN A 31 -16.35 -27.50 -5.45
C ASN A 31 -15.77 -26.35 -4.65
N ILE A 32 -16.63 -25.59 -3.96
CA ILE A 32 -16.20 -24.47 -3.13
C ILE A 32 -16.26 -24.90 -1.67
N ILE A 33 -15.13 -24.73 -0.99
CA ILE A 33 -15.01 -24.94 0.45
C ILE A 33 -14.68 -23.59 1.07
N ASN A 34 -15.41 -23.18 2.10
CA ASN A 34 -15.20 -21.90 2.78
C ASN A 34 -14.62 -22.12 4.18
N TYR A 35 -13.65 -21.31 4.55
CA TYR A 35 -13.07 -21.27 5.88
C TYR A 35 -12.74 -19.84 6.29
N THR A 36 -12.95 -19.50 7.56
CA THR A 36 -12.52 -18.22 8.11
C THR A 36 -11.29 -18.44 8.97
N LEU A 37 -10.15 -17.90 8.52
CA LEU A 37 -8.89 -18.01 9.24
C LEU A 37 -8.97 -17.35 10.63
N ASN A 38 -8.48 -18.06 11.65
CA ASN A 38 -8.40 -17.55 13.02
C ASN A 38 -7.07 -17.94 13.70
N THR A 39 -6.79 -19.23 13.84
CA THR A 39 -5.58 -19.77 14.46
C THR A 39 -5.01 -20.87 13.59
N ILE A 40 -3.70 -21.10 13.68
CA ILE A 40 -3.03 -22.16 12.93
C ILE A 40 -3.62 -23.54 13.29
N ASP A 41 -3.85 -23.81 14.58
CA ASP A 41 -4.35 -25.12 15.04
C ASP A 41 -5.75 -25.43 14.48
N ASN A 42 -6.68 -24.48 14.55
CA ASN A 42 -8.01 -24.68 13.98
C ASN A 42 -7.97 -24.82 12.46
N PHE A 43 -7.03 -24.14 11.79
CA PHE A 43 -6.87 -24.25 10.35
C PHE A 43 -6.32 -25.62 9.95
N LEU A 44 -5.34 -26.13 10.70
CA LEU A 44 -4.78 -27.46 10.47
C LEU A 44 -5.78 -28.58 10.76
N GLU A 45 -6.59 -28.47 11.83
CA GLU A 45 -7.65 -29.43 12.11
C GLU A 45 -8.75 -29.39 11.04
N PHE A 46 -9.08 -28.20 10.54
CA PHE A 46 -9.95 -28.06 9.37
C PHE A 46 -9.36 -28.79 8.15
N LEU A 47 -8.11 -28.52 7.78
CA LEU A 47 -7.47 -29.15 6.62
C LEU A 47 -7.39 -30.67 6.74
N LYS A 48 -7.15 -31.19 7.95
CA LYS A 48 -7.18 -32.62 8.26
C LYS A 48 -8.53 -33.26 7.93
N ASN A 49 -9.64 -32.60 8.31
CA ASN A 49 -10.99 -33.05 8.02
C ASN A 49 -11.35 -32.94 6.52
N HIS A 50 -10.58 -32.17 5.75
CA HIS A 50 -10.74 -31.96 4.32
C HIS A 50 -9.64 -32.61 3.45
N ASN A 51 -8.80 -33.49 4.02
CA ASN A 51 -7.69 -34.15 3.28
C ASN A 51 -8.16 -34.96 2.06
N GLY A 52 -9.42 -35.42 2.09
CA GLY A 52 -10.02 -36.14 0.98
C GLY A 52 -10.48 -35.25 -0.18
N ASP A 53 -10.62 -33.93 0.00
CA ASP A 53 -11.46 -33.10 -0.89
C ASP A 53 -10.77 -32.60 -2.16
N ASN A 54 -9.55 -33.05 -2.44
CA ASN A 54 -8.81 -32.68 -3.65
C ASN A 54 -8.72 -31.15 -3.81
N ILE A 55 -8.21 -30.46 -2.79
CA ILE A 55 -8.01 -29.01 -2.80
C ILE A 55 -6.86 -28.69 -3.76
N VAL A 56 -7.17 -28.05 -4.88
CA VAL A 56 -6.20 -27.70 -5.92
C VAL A 56 -5.83 -26.22 -5.93
N ALA A 57 -6.65 -25.36 -5.29
CA ALA A 57 -6.36 -23.95 -5.17
C ALA A 57 -6.81 -23.38 -3.81
N ILE A 58 -6.09 -22.37 -3.31
CA ILE A 58 -6.55 -21.54 -2.20
C ILE A 58 -6.80 -20.12 -2.71
N TYR A 59 -8.01 -19.61 -2.49
CA TYR A 59 -8.38 -18.23 -2.72
C TYR A 59 -8.11 -17.39 -1.47
N GLY A 60 -7.02 -16.63 -1.51
CA GLY A 60 -6.62 -15.65 -0.50
C GLY A 60 -7.17 -14.26 -0.82
N GLY A 61 -8.47 -14.06 -0.58
CA GLY A 61 -9.06 -12.71 -0.56
C GLY A 61 -8.47 -11.82 0.54
N TYR A 62 -9.15 -10.76 0.97
CA TYR A 62 -8.67 -9.91 2.05
C TYR A 62 -9.12 -10.46 3.43
N PRO A 63 -8.26 -10.56 4.46
CA PRO A 63 -6.85 -10.15 4.55
C PRO A 63 -5.85 -11.30 4.28
N ALA A 64 -6.24 -12.31 3.52
CA ALA A 64 -5.47 -13.52 3.20
C ALA A 64 -4.98 -14.22 4.48
N PHE A 65 -3.69 -14.59 4.56
CA PHE A 65 -3.11 -15.35 5.66
C PHE A 65 -2.71 -14.50 6.88
N SER A 66 -2.91 -13.18 6.84
CA SER A 66 -2.55 -12.27 7.94
C SER A 66 -3.12 -12.69 9.32
N PRO A 67 -4.39 -13.15 9.45
CA PRO A 67 -4.97 -13.52 10.75
C PRO A 67 -4.25 -14.64 11.48
N ILE A 68 -3.46 -15.45 10.77
CA ILE A 68 -2.67 -16.56 11.34
C ILE A 68 -1.16 -16.29 11.30
N GLY A 69 -0.75 -15.05 11.03
CA GLY A 69 0.67 -14.64 10.98
C GLY A 69 1.37 -14.95 9.65
N GLY A 70 0.63 -15.28 8.60
CA GLY A 70 1.17 -15.59 7.27
C GLY A 70 1.20 -17.08 6.93
N LEU A 71 1.79 -17.39 5.78
CA LEU A 71 1.96 -18.75 5.25
C LEU A 71 3.43 -19.14 5.33
N THR A 72 3.83 -19.61 6.51
CA THR A 72 5.21 -19.99 6.81
C THR A 72 5.58 -21.36 6.24
N ARG A 73 6.89 -21.64 6.08
CA ARG A 73 7.38 -22.99 5.76
C ARG A 73 6.84 -24.06 6.69
N SER A 74 6.80 -23.80 8.00
CA SER A 74 6.26 -24.77 8.97
C SER A 74 4.79 -25.11 8.71
N LEU A 75 3.97 -24.15 8.27
CA LEU A 75 2.58 -24.40 7.91
C LEU A 75 2.47 -25.17 6.58
N LEU A 76 3.26 -24.78 5.58
CA LEU A 76 3.30 -25.42 4.26
C LEU A 76 3.76 -26.89 4.33
N GLU A 77 4.77 -27.17 5.15
CA GLU A 77 5.36 -28.50 5.30
C GLU A 77 4.50 -29.40 6.23
N HIS A 78 3.54 -28.84 6.96
CA HIS A 78 2.69 -29.60 7.89
C HIS A 78 1.98 -30.78 7.20
N PRO A 79 1.85 -31.96 7.83
CA PRO A 79 1.24 -33.15 7.21
C PRO A 79 -0.20 -32.97 6.71
N HIS A 80 -0.96 -32.07 7.33
CA HIS A 80 -2.35 -31.79 6.95
C HIS A 80 -2.48 -30.68 5.91
N PHE A 81 -1.40 -29.94 5.60
CA PHE A 81 -1.46 -28.97 4.52
C PHE A 81 -1.55 -29.70 3.17
N PRO A 82 -2.43 -29.28 2.23
CA PRO A 82 -2.73 -30.03 1.01
C PRO A 82 -1.63 -29.90 -0.07
N LYS A 83 -0.35 -29.89 0.32
CA LYS A 83 0.81 -29.66 -0.56
C LYS A 83 0.92 -30.62 -1.75
N HIS A 84 0.30 -31.79 -1.69
CA HIS A 84 0.35 -32.78 -2.76
C HIS A 84 -0.73 -32.60 -3.84
N THR A 85 -1.82 -31.90 -3.52
CA THR A 85 -2.92 -31.63 -4.47
C THR A 85 -2.96 -30.17 -4.89
N LEU A 86 -2.45 -29.27 -4.05
CA LEU A 86 -2.50 -27.83 -4.26
C LEU A 86 -1.60 -27.43 -5.45
N LYS A 87 -2.20 -26.82 -6.47
CA LYS A 87 -1.52 -26.31 -7.65
C LYS A 87 -1.18 -24.83 -7.51
N CYS A 88 -2.07 -24.05 -6.89
CA CYS A 88 -1.83 -22.63 -6.68
C CYS A 88 -2.48 -22.03 -5.44
N ILE A 89 -1.98 -20.85 -5.10
CA ILE A 89 -2.58 -19.91 -4.17
C ILE A 89 -2.74 -18.59 -4.93
N VAL A 90 -3.93 -18.00 -4.86
CA VAL A 90 -4.19 -16.69 -5.48
C VAL A 90 -4.46 -15.67 -4.38
N LEU A 91 -3.95 -14.46 -4.55
CA LEU A 91 -4.15 -13.33 -3.66
C LEU A 91 -4.84 -12.21 -4.40
N CYS A 92 -5.80 -11.56 -3.74
CA CYS A 92 -6.38 -10.31 -4.26
C CYS A 92 -5.45 -9.10 -4.03
N SER A 93 -4.46 -9.21 -3.14
CA SER A 93 -3.49 -8.16 -2.85
C SER A 93 -2.31 -8.17 -3.83
N ARG A 94 -1.66 -7.00 -4.01
CA ARG A 94 -0.33 -6.91 -4.64
C ARG A 94 0.78 -7.45 -3.74
N GLY A 95 0.70 -7.18 -2.44
CA GLY A 95 1.66 -7.64 -1.44
C GLY A 95 1.46 -9.11 -1.08
N TYR A 96 2.56 -9.79 -0.82
CA TYR A 96 2.63 -11.20 -0.38
C TYR A 96 3.55 -11.38 0.84
N ASN A 97 3.75 -10.31 1.61
CA ASN A 97 4.53 -10.35 2.85
C ASN A 97 4.00 -11.46 3.78
N GLY A 98 4.91 -12.20 4.42
CA GLY A 98 4.55 -13.32 5.29
C GLY A 98 4.27 -14.65 4.58
N ILE A 99 4.50 -14.73 3.27
CA ILE A 99 4.44 -16.00 2.52
C ILE A 99 5.85 -16.49 2.20
N ASP A 100 6.14 -17.75 2.55
CA ASP A 100 7.40 -18.41 2.25
C ASP A 100 7.44 -18.90 0.80
N LEU A 101 8.05 -18.11 -0.07
CA LEU A 101 8.11 -18.38 -1.51
C LEU A 101 8.99 -19.59 -1.85
N GLU A 102 10.07 -19.81 -1.09
CA GLU A 102 10.95 -20.96 -1.29
C GLU A 102 10.22 -22.26 -0.98
N ALA A 103 9.48 -22.32 0.13
CA ALA A 103 8.68 -23.49 0.49
C ALA A 103 7.55 -23.77 -0.52
N LEU A 104 6.92 -22.74 -1.08
CA LEU A 104 5.95 -22.91 -2.17
C LEU A 104 6.61 -23.53 -3.41
N LYS A 105 7.80 -23.04 -3.78
CA LYS A 105 8.58 -23.54 -4.91
C LYS A 105 9.04 -24.98 -4.71
N ASP A 106 9.51 -25.33 -3.51
CA ASP A 106 9.91 -26.70 -3.12
C ASP A 106 8.76 -27.71 -3.31
N HIS A 107 7.52 -27.24 -3.22
CA HIS A 107 6.30 -28.04 -3.42
C HIS A 107 5.63 -27.84 -4.78
N GLY A 108 6.20 -27.05 -5.69
CA GLY A 108 5.63 -26.79 -7.01
C GLY A 108 4.29 -26.02 -6.98
N ILE A 109 4.01 -25.29 -5.90
CA ILE A 109 2.78 -24.52 -5.71
C ILE A 109 2.99 -23.11 -6.27
N LYS A 110 2.19 -22.70 -7.25
CA LYS A 110 2.26 -21.34 -7.82
C LYS A 110 1.57 -20.31 -6.92
N LEU A 111 2.19 -19.14 -6.73
CA LEU A 111 1.53 -17.99 -6.10
C LEU A 111 1.17 -16.96 -7.17
N PHE A 112 -0.09 -16.53 -7.19
CA PHE A 112 -0.54 -15.41 -8.01
C PHE A 112 -0.95 -14.27 -7.10
N ASN A 113 -0.36 -13.11 -7.24
CA ASN A 113 -0.81 -11.87 -6.61
C ASN A 113 -1.44 -10.96 -7.65
N TYR A 114 -2.31 -10.05 -7.21
CA TYR A 114 -2.95 -9.13 -8.13
C TYR A 114 -1.93 -8.18 -8.77
N GLN A 115 -2.05 -7.96 -10.07
CA GLN A 115 -1.28 -6.97 -10.84
C GLN A 115 -2.20 -6.37 -11.90
N ASP A 116 -2.10 -5.07 -12.14
CA ASP A 116 -2.82 -4.37 -13.20
C ASP A 116 -1.92 -3.42 -14.01
N ASP A 117 -0.60 -3.62 -13.93
CA ASP A 117 0.36 -2.85 -14.74
C ASP A 117 0.29 -3.26 -16.23
N GLU A 118 -0.04 -4.53 -16.48
CA GLU A 118 -0.20 -5.11 -17.81
C GLU A 118 -1.52 -5.90 -17.90
N ILE A 119 -1.99 -6.16 -19.13
CA ILE A 119 -3.15 -7.03 -19.38
C ILE A 119 -2.60 -8.38 -19.76
N ASP A 120 -2.95 -9.42 -19.00
CA ASP A 120 -2.69 -10.80 -19.40
C ASP A 120 -3.59 -11.13 -20.60
N GLU A 121 -3.01 -11.57 -21.71
CA GLU A 121 -3.74 -11.96 -22.92
C GLU A 121 -4.72 -13.11 -22.67
N ASN A 122 -4.48 -13.91 -21.62
CA ASN A 122 -5.33 -15.01 -21.21
C ASN A 122 -6.34 -14.64 -20.10
N THR A 123 -6.46 -13.36 -19.75
CA THR A 123 -7.44 -12.93 -18.74
C THR A 123 -8.87 -13.13 -19.25
N ILE A 124 -9.71 -13.77 -18.44
CA ILE A 124 -11.17 -13.85 -18.72
C ILE A 124 -11.94 -12.72 -18.01
N VAL A 125 -11.23 -11.81 -17.33
CA VAL A 125 -11.82 -10.66 -16.66
C VAL A 125 -12.31 -9.67 -17.71
N LYS A 126 -13.62 -9.39 -17.70
CA LYS A 126 -14.24 -8.41 -18.62
C LYS A 126 -13.84 -6.99 -18.21
N ASP A 127 -13.61 -6.14 -19.21
CA ASP A 127 -13.33 -4.71 -19.02
C ASP A 127 -12.15 -4.40 -18.08
N PHE A 128 -11.11 -5.24 -18.11
CA PHE A 128 -9.93 -5.08 -17.25
C PHE A 128 -9.26 -3.71 -17.49
N LYS A 129 -9.15 -2.92 -16.41
CA LYS A 129 -8.53 -1.58 -16.43
C LYS A 129 -7.10 -1.67 -15.91
N LYS A 130 -6.14 -1.14 -16.68
CA LYS A 130 -4.75 -1.01 -16.21
C LYS A 130 -4.60 0.10 -15.18
N GLY A 131 -3.69 -0.10 -14.22
CA GLY A 131 -3.18 0.93 -13.32
C GLY A 131 -4.17 1.44 -12.27
N LEU A 132 -5.24 0.69 -11.94
CA LEU A 132 -6.20 1.11 -10.90
C LEU A 132 -5.51 1.29 -9.56
N VAL A 133 -4.70 0.32 -9.14
CA VAL A 133 -3.98 0.42 -7.86
C VAL A 133 -3.03 1.60 -7.84
N GLY A 134 -2.25 1.79 -8.91
CA GLY A 134 -1.33 2.92 -9.02
C GLY A 134 -2.05 4.27 -8.92
N ASN A 135 -3.19 4.39 -9.60
CA ASN A 135 -4.02 5.59 -9.55
C ASN A 135 -4.55 5.86 -8.13
N ASP A 136 -5.20 4.87 -7.52
CA ASP A 136 -5.94 5.08 -6.27
C ASP A 136 -4.98 5.32 -5.09
N VAL A 137 -3.85 4.59 -5.07
CA VAL A 137 -2.78 4.83 -4.10
C VAL A 137 -2.21 6.24 -4.26
N ALA A 138 -2.07 6.74 -5.48
CA ALA A 138 -1.64 8.10 -5.72
C ALA A 138 -2.67 9.14 -5.23
N ASP A 139 -3.98 8.86 -5.27
CA ASP A 139 -5.00 9.75 -4.68
C ASP A 139 -4.86 9.86 -3.16
N CYS A 140 -4.56 8.75 -2.49
CA CYS A 140 -4.26 8.73 -1.06
C CYS A 140 -3.02 9.60 -0.73
N VAL A 141 -1.94 9.49 -1.51
CA VAL A 141 -0.75 10.34 -1.37
C VAL A 141 -1.07 11.81 -1.57
N MET A 142 -1.88 12.15 -2.57
CA MET A 142 -2.29 13.52 -2.84
C MET A 142 -3.04 14.12 -1.65
N TRP A 143 -3.91 13.35 -1.00
CA TRP A 143 -4.56 13.76 0.24
C TRP A 143 -3.54 14.05 1.35
N HIS A 144 -2.61 13.13 1.64
CA HIS A 144 -1.58 13.34 2.66
C HIS A 144 -0.69 14.56 2.40
N LEU A 145 -0.30 14.79 1.14
CA LEU A 145 0.46 15.99 0.77
C LEU A 145 -0.35 17.26 0.98
N LEU A 146 -1.60 17.29 0.52
CA LEU A 146 -2.50 18.42 0.73
C LEU A 146 -2.73 18.67 2.22
N GLU A 147 -2.81 17.65 3.05
CA GLU A 147 -2.89 17.79 4.51
C GLU A 147 -1.60 18.42 5.07
N GLY A 148 -0.43 18.00 4.62
CA GLY A 148 0.84 18.61 5.04
C GLY A 148 0.97 20.09 4.70
N PHE A 149 0.42 20.50 3.56
CA PHE A 149 0.43 21.89 3.11
C PHE A 149 -0.72 22.72 3.70
N ARG A 150 -1.94 22.16 3.78
CA ARG A 150 -3.20 22.90 3.99
C ARG A 150 -3.94 22.57 5.28
N LYS A 151 -3.65 21.41 5.89
CA LYS A 151 -4.22 20.98 7.18
C LYS A 151 -5.76 20.96 7.14
N PHE A 152 -6.32 20.43 6.06
CA PHE A 152 -7.77 20.45 5.83
C PHE A 152 -8.53 19.67 6.89
N SER A 153 -8.03 18.50 7.31
CA SER A 153 -8.69 17.66 8.31
C SER A 153 -8.78 18.34 9.67
N TYR A 154 -7.68 18.96 10.12
CA TYR A 154 -7.68 19.75 11.35
C TYR A 154 -8.68 20.92 11.27
N GLN A 155 -8.62 21.71 10.20
CA GLN A 155 -9.54 22.85 10.03
C GLN A 155 -11.01 22.39 9.93
N GLN A 156 -11.28 21.25 9.29
CA GLN A 156 -12.61 20.66 9.20
C GLN A 156 -13.12 20.28 10.60
N ARG A 157 -12.29 19.66 11.43
CA ARG A 157 -12.64 19.31 12.81
C ARG A 157 -13.00 20.55 13.63
N VAL A 158 -12.13 21.55 13.64
CA VAL A 158 -12.36 22.82 14.38
C VAL A 158 -13.61 23.55 13.86
N THR A 159 -13.89 23.49 12.55
CA THR A 159 -15.11 24.06 11.96
C THR A 159 -16.37 23.36 12.45
N ARG A 160 -16.35 22.02 12.54
CA ARG A 160 -17.49 21.25 13.09
C ARG A 160 -17.72 21.53 14.58
N GLU A 161 -16.66 21.68 15.35
CA GLU A 161 -16.72 21.99 16.79
C GLU A 161 -17.28 23.40 17.03
N SER A 162 -16.76 24.39 16.32
CA SER A 162 -17.15 25.80 16.48
C SER A 162 -18.50 26.16 15.86
N LYS A 163 -18.90 25.46 14.78
CA LYS A 163 -20.13 25.74 13.99
C LYS A 163 -20.19 27.18 13.45
N ASP A 164 -19.07 27.89 13.43
CA ASP A 164 -18.94 29.26 12.94
C ASP A 164 -17.55 29.45 12.31
N THR A 165 -17.52 29.94 11.08
CA THR A 165 -16.27 29.96 10.28
C THR A 165 -15.25 30.97 10.80
N LEU A 166 -15.67 32.07 11.42
CA LEU A 166 -14.77 33.08 11.98
C LEU A 166 -14.18 32.60 13.32
N THR A 167 -15.01 31.98 14.14
CA THR A 167 -14.63 31.33 15.39
C THR A 167 -13.67 30.19 15.12
N ALA A 168 -13.92 29.36 14.09
CA ALA A 168 -13.01 28.27 13.71
C ALA A 168 -11.59 28.78 13.42
N ARG A 169 -11.47 29.85 12.62
CA ARG A 169 -10.19 30.46 12.26
C ARG A 169 -9.51 31.13 13.45
N SER A 170 -10.28 31.84 14.27
CA SER A 170 -9.78 32.47 15.50
C SER A 170 -9.24 31.42 16.48
N ASN A 171 -9.97 30.33 16.69
CA ASN A 171 -9.59 29.22 17.56
C ASN A 171 -8.34 28.51 17.05
N THR A 172 -8.28 28.26 15.74
CA THR A 172 -7.16 27.61 15.07
C THR A 172 -5.85 28.38 15.28
N CYS A 173 -5.86 29.70 15.15
CA CYS A 173 -4.65 30.52 15.34
C CYS A 173 -4.43 31.01 16.79
N GLY A 174 -5.38 30.78 17.69
CA GLY A 174 -5.36 31.30 19.05
C GLY A 174 -5.47 32.83 19.14
N LYS A 175 -5.97 33.51 18.09
CA LYS A 175 -6.08 34.99 18.03
C LYS A 175 -7.55 35.40 17.91
N PRO A 176 -8.16 35.98 18.96
CA PRO A 176 -9.53 36.49 18.89
C PRO A 176 -9.68 37.53 17.77
N GLY A 177 -10.70 37.39 16.93
CA GLY A 177 -11.02 38.34 15.85
C GLY A 177 -10.17 38.22 14.58
N TYR A 178 -9.23 37.26 14.51
CA TYR A 178 -8.41 37.02 13.32
C TYR A 178 -9.06 35.97 12.39
N ALA A 179 -9.14 36.27 11.08
CA ALA A 179 -10.06 35.55 10.18
C ALA A 179 -9.53 35.14 8.80
N PHE A 180 -8.23 35.30 8.47
CA PHE A 180 -7.75 34.90 7.13
C PHE A 180 -7.55 33.39 6.98
N GLY A 181 -7.20 32.68 8.07
CA GLY A 181 -7.11 31.21 8.10
C GLY A 181 -5.82 30.60 7.54
N HIS A 182 -4.80 31.41 7.21
CA HIS A 182 -3.50 30.88 6.79
C HIS A 182 -2.58 30.51 7.96
N GLU A 183 -2.87 31.04 9.15
CA GLU A 183 -2.12 30.83 10.38
C GLU A 183 -2.86 29.83 11.29
N LEU A 184 -2.13 28.85 11.84
CA LEU A 184 -2.67 27.78 12.69
C LEU A 184 -2.09 27.79 14.12
N GLY A 185 -1.52 28.94 14.53
CA GLY A 185 -0.99 29.15 15.87
C GLY A 185 0.35 28.44 16.12
N GLN A 186 0.79 28.45 17.39
CA GLN A 186 2.01 27.76 17.82
C GLN A 186 1.77 26.26 17.97
N MET A 187 2.77 25.48 17.56
CA MET A 187 2.74 24.03 17.67
C MET A 187 3.22 23.60 19.05
N ILE A 188 2.77 22.42 19.50
CA ILE A 188 3.34 21.80 20.70
C ILE A 188 4.84 21.59 20.44
N ASN A 189 5.68 22.02 21.38
CA ASN A 189 7.15 21.91 21.33
C ASN A 189 7.86 22.70 20.22
N ARG A 190 7.24 23.73 19.61
CA ARG A 190 7.94 24.61 18.65
C ARG A 190 7.77 26.09 18.98
N ASN A 191 8.84 26.86 18.78
CA ASN A 191 8.84 28.32 18.94
C ASN A 191 8.29 29.08 17.72
N SER A 192 7.82 28.37 16.68
CA SER A 192 7.34 28.96 15.43
C SER A 192 5.85 28.73 15.21
N THR A 193 5.21 29.71 14.59
CA THR A 193 3.83 29.61 14.09
C THR A 193 3.75 28.69 12.89
N LEU A 194 2.74 27.83 12.84
CA LEU A 194 2.45 26.99 11.67
C LEU A 194 1.59 27.75 10.66
N TYR A 195 2.00 27.70 9.38
CA TYR A 195 1.27 28.29 8.28
C TYR A 195 0.79 27.23 7.28
N THR A 196 -0.38 27.48 6.71
CA THR A 196 -0.82 26.77 5.51
C THR A 196 -0.15 27.37 4.28
N GLU A 197 0.22 26.51 3.35
CA GLU A 197 0.99 26.89 2.17
C GLU A 197 0.41 26.25 0.92
N SER A 198 0.63 26.87 -0.23
CA SER A 198 0.34 26.21 -1.50
C SER A 198 1.43 25.17 -1.80
N PRO A 199 1.08 23.96 -2.27
CA PRO A 199 2.07 23.03 -2.82
C PRO A 199 2.68 23.54 -4.13
N ARG A 200 2.01 24.44 -4.86
CA ARG A 200 2.45 24.88 -6.19
C ARG A 200 3.86 25.47 -6.17
N GLY A 201 4.73 24.99 -7.06
CA GLY A 201 6.13 25.38 -7.18
C GLY A 201 7.05 24.82 -6.09
N LYS A 202 6.53 23.98 -5.18
CA LYS A 202 7.35 23.29 -4.18
C LYS A 202 7.95 22.03 -4.79
N LYS A 203 9.14 21.66 -4.31
CA LYS A 203 9.89 20.47 -4.75
C LYS A 203 9.50 19.24 -3.93
N CYS A 204 9.10 18.17 -4.61
CA CYS A 204 8.79 16.87 -4.02
C CYS A 204 9.78 15.82 -4.49
N LEU A 205 10.45 15.13 -3.55
CA LEU A 205 11.24 13.94 -3.84
C LEU A 205 10.38 12.69 -3.71
N ILE A 206 10.36 11.84 -4.73
CA ILE A 206 9.72 10.53 -4.70
C ILE A 206 10.79 9.45 -4.60
N LEU A 207 10.79 8.73 -3.48
CA LEU A 207 11.64 7.56 -3.28
C LEU A 207 10.89 6.33 -3.82
N GLY A 208 11.39 5.79 -4.91
CA GLY A 208 10.78 4.70 -5.67
C GLY A 208 9.89 5.19 -6.81
N LEU A 209 10.36 5.10 -8.05
CA LEU A 209 9.58 5.44 -9.25
C LEU A 209 9.15 4.18 -10.03
N GLY A 210 8.39 3.31 -9.35
CA GLY A 210 7.68 2.17 -9.95
C GLY A 210 6.33 2.57 -10.55
N SER A 211 5.41 1.62 -10.80
CA SER A 211 4.09 1.95 -11.36
C SER A 211 3.29 2.91 -10.48
N ILE A 212 3.24 2.67 -9.17
CA ILE A 212 2.64 3.60 -8.18
C ILE A 212 3.38 4.94 -8.16
N GLY A 213 4.71 4.93 -8.05
CA GLY A 213 5.53 6.14 -8.01
C GLY A 213 5.36 7.04 -9.25
N LYS A 214 5.21 6.45 -10.44
CA LYS A 214 4.93 7.19 -11.69
C LYS A 214 3.57 7.90 -11.64
N GLN A 215 2.53 7.25 -11.10
CA GLN A 215 1.21 7.87 -10.93
C GLN A 215 1.22 8.99 -9.90
N ILE A 216 1.94 8.79 -8.79
CA ILE A 216 2.18 9.83 -7.77
C ILE A 216 2.85 11.05 -8.42
N ALA A 217 3.97 10.84 -9.12
CA ALA A 217 4.70 11.89 -9.81
C ALA A 217 3.81 12.67 -10.79
N TYR A 218 3.04 11.93 -11.60
CA TYR A 218 2.11 12.52 -12.57
C TYR A 218 1.08 13.44 -11.92
N LYS A 219 0.41 12.99 -10.84
CA LYS A 219 -0.60 13.79 -10.13
C LYS A 219 0.01 14.98 -9.39
N ILE A 220 1.20 14.83 -8.82
CA ILE A 220 1.93 15.90 -8.14
C ILE A 220 2.31 17.01 -9.12
N ASP A 221 2.85 16.65 -10.29
CA ASP A 221 3.25 17.58 -11.34
C ASP A 221 2.02 18.27 -11.97
N HIS A 222 1.13 17.49 -12.57
CA HIS A 222 0.02 18.02 -13.39
C HIS A 222 -1.18 18.49 -12.55
N GLY A 223 -1.33 17.97 -11.32
CA GLY A 223 -2.43 18.30 -10.43
C GLY A 223 -2.08 19.38 -9.39
N LEU A 224 -0.96 19.23 -8.69
CA LEU A 224 -0.53 20.20 -7.66
C LEU A 224 0.40 21.30 -8.19
N GLY A 225 0.98 21.11 -9.38
CA GLY A 225 1.95 22.05 -9.95
C GLY A 225 3.26 22.07 -9.17
N MET A 226 3.67 20.93 -8.61
CA MET A 226 4.93 20.76 -7.86
C MET A 226 6.05 20.32 -8.79
N GLU A 227 7.29 20.66 -8.43
CA GLU A 227 8.48 20.18 -9.13
C GLU A 227 8.81 18.75 -8.67
N VAL A 228 8.82 17.80 -9.61
CA VAL A 228 9.07 16.39 -9.32
C VAL A 228 10.55 16.09 -9.39
N HIS A 229 11.05 15.54 -8.29
CA HIS A 229 12.35 14.90 -8.18
C HIS A 229 12.12 13.44 -7.80
N TYR A 230 12.94 12.53 -8.28
CA TYR A 230 12.79 11.12 -7.93
C TYR A 230 14.12 10.41 -7.77
N SER A 231 14.07 9.34 -7.00
CA SER A 231 15.17 8.40 -6.87
C SER A 231 14.67 6.97 -7.08
N LYS A 232 15.40 6.23 -7.92
CA LYS A 232 15.24 4.79 -8.14
C LYS A 232 16.61 4.19 -8.43
N ARG A 233 16.72 2.86 -8.33
CA ARG A 233 18.00 2.14 -8.46
C ARG A 233 18.76 2.44 -9.77
N THR A 234 18.04 2.62 -10.88
CA THR A 234 18.63 2.88 -12.20
C THR A 234 17.78 3.92 -12.91
N GLU A 235 18.43 4.93 -13.50
CA GLU A 235 17.75 5.94 -14.30
C GLU A 235 16.89 5.28 -15.40
N ASP A 236 15.70 5.83 -15.60
CA ASP A 236 14.71 5.34 -16.54
C ASP A 236 14.63 6.34 -17.69
N ILE A 237 15.39 6.08 -18.76
CA ILE A 237 15.58 7.03 -19.87
C ILE A 237 14.24 7.36 -20.55
N GLU A 238 13.32 6.40 -20.62
CA GLU A 238 11.98 6.61 -21.17
C GLU A 238 11.19 7.64 -20.35
N ILE A 239 11.33 7.60 -19.02
CA ILE A 239 10.71 8.60 -18.14
C ILE A 239 11.33 9.97 -18.34
N THR A 240 12.66 10.06 -18.44
CA THR A 240 13.35 11.34 -18.70
C THR A 240 12.90 11.95 -20.05
N GLN A 241 12.62 11.13 -21.06
CA GLN A 241 12.10 11.58 -22.35
C GLN A 241 10.62 12.00 -22.28
N MET A 242 9.79 11.23 -21.59
CA MET A 242 8.35 11.49 -21.47
C MET A 242 8.05 12.69 -20.57
N TYR A 243 8.84 12.87 -19.52
CA TYR A 243 8.68 13.91 -18.50
C TYR A 243 10.01 14.65 -18.30
N PRO A 244 10.41 15.52 -19.25
CA PRO A 244 11.71 16.20 -19.20
C PRO A 244 11.90 17.14 -17.99
N ASN A 245 10.81 17.51 -17.31
CA ASN A 245 10.85 18.33 -16.10
C ASN A 245 11.05 17.51 -14.81
N TRP A 246 11.03 16.18 -14.88
CA TRP A 246 11.27 15.32 -13.71
C TRP A 246 12.77 15.09 -13.54
N THR A 247 13.29 15.39 -12.36
CA THR A 247 14.74 15.30 -12.11
C THR A 247 15.11 14.02 -11.37
N TYR A 248 15.93 13.18 -12.02
CA TYR A 248 16.51 11.99 -11.40
C TYR A 248 17.63 12.32 -10.41
N HIS A 249 17.68 11.60 -9.29
CA HIS A 249 18.80 11.60 -8.34
C HIS A 249 19.20 10.16 -8.02
N PRO A 250 20.49 9.79 -8.19
CA PRO A 250 20.97 8.50 -7.71
C PRO A 250 20.86 8.43 -6.19
N PHE A 251 20.48 7.27 -5.66
CA PHE A 251 20.37 7.07 -4.22
C PHE A 251 21.77 6.84 -3.62
N ASN A 252 22.48 7.93 -3.33
CA ASN A 252 23.81 7.93 -2.71
C ASN A 252 24.00 9.22 -1.89
N ASP A 253 25.22 9.46 -1.38
CA ASP A 253 25.50 10.64 -0.55
C ASP A 253 25.19 11.97 -1.26
N THR A 254 25.26 12.03 -2.60
CA THR A 254 24.89 13.25 -3.35
C THR A 254 23.41 13.59 -3.30
N LEU A 255 22.54 12.61 -3.01
CA LEU A 255 21.13 12.88 -2.73
C LEU A 255 20.96 13.43 -1.32
N LEU A 256 21.69 12.88 -0.34
CA LEU A 256 21.65 13.37 1.05
C LEU A 256 22.00 14.86 1.12
N GLU A 257 23.05 15.28 0.41
CA GLU A 257 23.47 16.70 0.33
C GLU A 257 22.43 17.64 -0.28
N LYS A 258 21.40 17.10 -0.96
CA LYS A 258 20.33 17.86 -1.61
C LYS A 258 19.00 17.82 -0.85
N LEU A 259 18.90 17.05 0.24
CA LEU A 259 17.60 16.81 0.90
C LEU A 259 16.96 18.10 1.45
N ASP A 260 17.77 19.12 1.74
CA ASP A 260 17.34 20.44 2.21
C ASP A 260 16.55 21.24 1.16
N MET A 261 16.65 20.89 -0.13
CA MET A 261 15.92 21.55 -1.20
C MET A 261 14.46 21.07 -1.31
N PHE A 262 14.14 19.90 -0.74
CA PHE A 262 12.83 19.28 -0.85
C PHE A 262 11.90 19.74 0.26
N HIS A 263 10.67 20.06 -0.13
CA HIS A 263 9.60 20.43 0.81
C HIS A 263 8.80 19.20 1.22
N SER A 264 8.76 18.20 0.35
CA SER A 264 8.10 16.93 0.63
C SER A 264 8.92 15.75 0.13
N ILE A 265 8.81 14.64 0.85
CA ILE A 265 9.38 13.34 0.46
C ILE A 265 8.25 12.32 0.51
N VAL A 266 7.98 11.67 -0.62
CA VAL A 266 7.00 10.57 -0.74
C VAL A 266 7.74 9.26 -0.90
N ILE A 267 7.44 8.28 -0.04
CA ILE A 267 8.05 6.97 -0.03
C ILE A 267 7.07 5.97 -0.61
N SER A 268 7.41 5.40 -1.76
CA SER A 268 6.67 4.30 -2.40
C SER A 268 7.58 3.08 -2.67
N LEU A 269 8.64 2.96 -1.87
CA LEU A 269 9.59 1.85 -1.93
C LEU A 269 8.96 0.56 -1.37
N PRO A 270 9.36 -0.62 -1.89
CA PRO A 270 9.03 -1.89 -1.25
C PRO A 270 9.77 -2.02 0.09
N GLY A 271 9.21 -2.80 1.01
CA GLY A 271 9.90 -3.21 2.25
C GLY A 271 10.84 -4.36 1.96
N THR A 272 12.14 -4.09 2.05
CA THR A 272 13.26 -5.00 1.78
C THR A 272 14.33 -4.80 2.85
N PRO A 273 15.27 -5.74 3.04
CA PRO A 273 16.41 -5.51 3.93
C PRO A 273 17.16 -4.21 3.62
N GLU A 274 17.28 -3.83 2.34
CA GLU A 274 17.97 -2.63 1.89
C GLU A 274 17.20 -1.33 2.18
N THR A 275 15.88 -1.40 2.33
CA THR A 275 15.02 -0.24 2.62
C THR A 275 14.61 -0.15 4.08
N HIS A 276 15.00 -1.13 4.90
CA HIS A 276 14.73 -1.13 6.32
C HIS A 276 15.41 0.06 7.00
N HIS A 277 14.63 0.87 7.74
CA HIS A 277 15.11 2.08 8.40
C HIS A 277 15.89 3.03 7.47
N LEU A 278 15.50 3.07 6.20
CA LEU A 278 16.11 4.00 5.22
C LEU A 278 15.96 5.46 5.69
N ILE A 279 14.80 5.77 6.28
CA ILE A 279 14.50 7.08 6.85
C ILE A 279 14.86 7.04 8.34
N ASN A 280 16.14 7.20 8.60
CA ASN A 280 16.75 7.25 9.92
C ASN A 280 17.18 8.68 10.29
N GLU A 281 17.84 8.82 11.43
CA GLU A 281 18.32 10.11 11.95
C GLU A 281 19.28 10.81 10.96
N LYS A 282 20.22 10.06 10.36
CA LYS A 282 21.14 10.61 9.33
C LYS A 282 20.38 11.15 8.12
N PHE A 283 19.36 10.43 7.63
CA PHE A 283 18.57 10.91 6.50
C PHE A 283 17.84 12.20 6.86
N LEU A 284 17.14 12.21 8.00
CA LEU A 284 16.33 13.34 8.45
C LEU A 284 17.17 14.57 8.81
N SER A 285 18.41 14.41 9.26
CA SER A 285 19.30 15.52 9.60
C SER A 285 19.72 16.37 8.39
N HIS A 286 19.59 15.83 7.17
CA HIS A 286 19.89 16.56 5.93
C HIS A 286 18.65 17.22 5.33
N CYS A 287 17.46 16.91 5.84
CA CYS A 287 16.22 17.45 5.32
C CYS A 287 16.02 18.92 5.72
N LYS A 288 15.13 19.60 5.01
CA LYS A 288 14.74 20.98 5.30
C LYS A 288 14.02 21.09 6.64
N ALA A 289 14.72 21.54 7.67
CA ALA A 289 14.14 21.73 9.00
C ALA A 289 12.96 22.72 8.98
N GLY A 290 11.88 22.40 9.69
CA GLY A 290 10.69 23.24 9.77
C GLY A 290 9.68 23.04 8.64
N GLU A 291 10.08 22.43 7.53
CA GLU A 291 9.30 22.42 6.28
C GLU A 291 8.98 21.03 5.74
N LEU A 292 9.63 19.98 6.24
CA LEU A 292 9.52 18.65 5.62
C LEU A 292 8.12 18.04 5.81
N ILE A 293 7.44 17.76 4.70
CA ILE A 293 6.27 16.87 4.65
C ILE A 293 6.75 15.48 4.24
N LEU A 294 6.65 14.52 5.15
CA LEU A 294 7.04 13.13 4.90
C LEU A 294 5.78 12.29 4.68
N VAL A 295 5.66 11.61 3.55
CA VAL A 295 4.53 10.72 3.26
C VAL A 295 5.05 9.30 3.01
N ASN A 296 4.53 8.29 3.73
CA ASN A 296 4.85 6.90 3.50
C ASN A 296 3.62 6.08 3.09
N ILE A 297 3.70 5.52 1.88
CA ILE A 297 2.70 4.62 1.28
C ILE A 297 3.33 3.27 0.86
N GLY A 298 4.61 3.07 1.20
CA GLY A 298 5.38 1.87 0.87
C GLY A 298 5.19 0.77 1.92
N ARG A 299 6.06 0.78 2.94
CA ARG A 299 6.01 -0.11 4.11
C ARG A 299 6.44 0.65 5.36
N GLY A 300 5.84 0.34 6.50
CA GLY A 300 6.12 1.06 7.75
C GLY A 300 7.56 0.92 8.24
N ASN A 301 8.19 -0.24 8.06
CA ASN A 301 9.57 -0.51 8.47
C ASN A 301 10.66 0.24 7.68
N ILE A 302 10.27 1.04 6.69
CA ILE A 302 11.18 1.97 6.00
C ILE A 302 11.51 3.17 6.91
N LEU A 303 10.60 3.51 7.81
CA LEU A 303 10.78 4.55 8.80
C LEU A 303 11.43 3.96 10.06
N GLU A 304 12.49 4.58 10.54
CA GLU A 304 12.95 4.35 11.90
C GLU A 304 12.09 5.20 12.86
N LEU A 305 11.23 4.55 13.64
CA LEU A 305 10.24 5.24 14.48
C LEU A 305 10.85 6.26 15.45
N SER A 306 11.96 5.92 16.10
CA SER A 306 12.70 6.81 17.00
C SER A 306 13.16 8.09 16.29
N ALA A 307 13.75 7.94 15.10
CA ALA A 307 14.22 9.07 14.32
C ALA A 307 13.07 9.98 13.85
N VAL A 308 11.97 9.39 13.36
CA VAL A 308 10.80 10.14 12.92
C VAL A 308 10.15 10.89 14.08
N LYS A 309 10.00 10.26 15.24
CA LYS A 309 9.49 10.90 16.46
C LYS A 309 10.34 12.09 16.87
N ASN A 310 11.66 11.92 16.93
CA ASN A 310 12.58 12.99 17.27
C ASN A 310 12.47 14.14 16.27
N ALA A 311 12.44 13.84 14.97
CA ALA A 311 12.28 14.84 13.93
C ALA A 311 10.94 15.60 13.98
N ILE A 312 9.85 14.96 14.41
CA ILE A 312 8.56 15.65 14.67
C ILE A 312 8.71 16.60 15.86
N ASN A 313 9.29 16.13 16.97
CA ASN A 313 9.46 16.91 18.19
C ASN A 313 10.41 18.10 18.02
N GLU A 314 11.50 17.91 17.28
CA GLU A 314 12.55 18.91 17.08
C GLU A 314 12.21 19.99 16.06
N GLY A 315 11.11 19.83 15.32
CA GLY A 315 10.74 20.83 14.33
C GLY A 315 10.96 20.43 12.89
N ILE A 316 11.71 19.36 12.61
CA ILE A 316 12.16 19.00 11.26
C ILE A 316 10.96 18.65 10.37
N ILE A 317 10.11 17.71 10.80
CA ILE A 317 8.94 17.25 10.04
C ILE A 317 7.75 18.16 10.34
N ARG A 318 7.31 18.98 9.38
CA ARG A 318 6.06 19.78 9.51
C ARG A 318 4.80 18.94 9.39
N HIS A 319 4.89 17.79 8.73
CA HIS A 319 3.79 16.85 8.63
C HIS A 319 4.25 15.43 8.30
N LEU A 320 3.67 14.44 8.96
CA LEU A 320 3.82 13.03 8.63
C LEU A 320 2.49 12.48 8.12
N GLY A 321 2.45 12.03 6.87
CA GLY A 321 1.32 11.28 6.31
C GLY A 321 1.68 9.79 6.20
N VAL A 322 0.92 8.90 6.83
CA VAL A 322 1.17 7.46 6.74
C VAL A 322 -0.10 6.67 6.49
N ASP A 323 -0.06 5.77 5.52
CA ASP A 323 -1.07 4.74 5.32
C ASP A 323 -0.57 3.37 5.80
N VAL A 324 0.73 3.26 6.09
CA VAL A 324 1.41 2.03 6.50
C VAL A 324 2.22 2.23 7.78
N PHE A 325 2.25 1.22 8.65
CA PHE A 325 2.83 1.30 10.00
C PHE A 325 3.85 0.20 10.27
N TYR A 326 4.76 0.47 11.21
CA TYR A 326 5.85 -0.46 11.53
C TYR A 326 5.31 -1.77 12.13
N ASN A 327 4.40 -1.66 13.11
CA ASN A 327 3.81 -2.76 13.86
C ASN A 327 2.40 -3.13 13.38
N GLU A 328 2.10 -3.00 12.07
CA GLU A 328 0.78 -3.34 11.53
C GLU A 328 0.31 -4.73 12.00
N PRO A 329 -0.95 -4.87 12.45
CA PRO A 329 -2.06 -3.92 12.36
C PRO A 329 -2.14 -2.89 13.51
N THR A 330 -1.22 -2.94 14.47
CA THR A 330 -1.17 -1.98 15.59
C THR A 330 -0.42 -0.72 15.19
N ILE A 331 -0.82 0.42 15.76
CA ILE A 331 -0.22 1.72 15.47
C ILE A 331 0.57 2.18 16.69
N ASP A 332 1.81 2.60 16.47
CA ASP A 332 2.65 3.17 17.52
C ASP A 332 2.09 4.52 18.01
N ASN A 333 1.94 4.66 19.34
CA ASN A 333 1.43 5.90 19.95
C ASN A 333 2.22 7.15 19.56
N ASP A 334 3.50 6.98 19.21
CA ASP A 334 4.39 8.06 18.78
C ASP A 334 3.97 8.70 17.45
N ILE A 335 3.15 8.02 16.65
CA ILE A 335 2.55 8.57 15.42
C ILE A 335 1.23 9.30 15.74
N LEU A 336 0.62 9.06 16.90
CA LEU A 336 -0.71 9.57 17.26
C LEU A 336 -0.70 10.91 18.02
N ILE A 337 0.46 11.59 18.10
CA ILE A 337 0.70 12.66 19.08
C ILE A 337 -0.13 13.93 18.81
N ASP A 338 -0.24 14.38 17.56
CA ASP A 338 -0.93 15.64 17.21
C ASP A 338 -1.53 15.58 15.80
N ASP A 339 -2.85 15.71 15.70
CA ASP A 339 -3.60 15.64 14.43
C ASP A 339 -3.35 16.83 13.48
N ARG A 340 -2.67 17.88 13.95
CA ARG A 340 -2.12 18.95 13.10
C ARG A 340 -0.83 18.51 12.42
N LEU A 341 -0.11 17.57 13.03
CA LEU A 341 1.20 17.10 12.60
C LEU A 341 1.15 15.80 11.84
N THR A 342 0.12 15.00 12.04
CA THR A 342 0.03 13.67 11.45
C THR A 342 -1.29 13.44 10.76
N THR A 343 -1.26 12.79 9.61
CA THR A 343 -2.45 12.17 9.00
C THR A 343 -2.20 10.70 8.81
N ILE A 344 -3.17 9.90 9.22
CA ILE A 344 -3.05 8.44 9.23
C ILE A 344 -4.26 7.81 8.56
N THR A 345 -4.03 6.74 7.81
CA THR A 345 -5.08 5.92 7.22
C THR A 345 -4.74 4.44 7.40
N PRO A 346 -5.74 3.55 7.58
CA PRO A 346 -5.49 2.17 7.98
C PRO A 346 -5.20 1.27 6.78
N HIS A 347 -4.14 1.55 6.02
CA HIS A 347 -3.71 0.78 4.85
C HIS A 347 -4.80 0.66 3.78
N ILE A 348 -5.35 1.80 3.38
CA ILE A 348 -6.49 1.92 2.46
C ILE A 348 -6.12 2.55 1.12
N GLY A 349 -4.84 2.77 0.81
CA GLY A 349 -4.40 3.47 -0.40
C GLY A 349 -5.04 2.93 -1.68
N SER A 350 -5.22 1.61 -1.82
CA SER A 350 -5.86 1.00 -2.99
C SER A 350 -7.31 0.54 -2.75
N SER A 351 -7.92 0.86 -1.62
CA SER A 351 -9.18 0.27 -1.17
C SER A 351 -10.40 0.91 -1.84
N THR A 352 -10.56 0.70 -3.15
CA THR A 352 -11.72 1.12 -3.93
C THR A 352 -12.52 -0.07 -4.44
N LYS A 353 -13.81 0.19 -4.78
CA LYS A 353 -14.71 -0.85 -5.31
C LYS A 353 -14.16 -1.49 -6.59
N ASP A 354 -13.58 -0.69 -7.48
CA ASP A 354 -13.06 -1.14 -8.78
C ASP A 354 -11.83 -2.04 -8.57
N VAL A 355 -10.87 -1.62 -7.72
CA VAL A 355 -9.71 -2.45 -7.34
C VAL A 355 -10.16 -3.75 -6.68
N PHE A 356 -11.07 -3.68 -5.70
CA PHE A 356 -11.62 -4.87 -5.05
C PHE A 356 -12.23 -5.84 -6.07
N SER A 357 -13.14 -5.34 -6.92
CA SER A 357 -13.84 -6.19 -7.88
C SER A 357 -12.89 -6.84 -8.90
N GLN A 358 -11.99 -6.05 -9.50
CA GLN A 358 -11.04 -6.54 -10.50
C GLN A 358 -10.01 -7.50 -9.89
N SER A 359 -9.54 -7.24 -8.67
CA SER A 359 -8.60 -8.14 -8.00
C SER A 359 -9.22 -9.49 -7.65
N CYS A 360 -10.47 -9.51 -7.19
CA CYS A 360 -11.22 -10.74 -6.97
C CYS A 360 -11.43 -11.52 -8.27
N ASP A 361 -11.82 -10.85 -9.35
CA ASP A 361 -12.03 -11.48 -10.66
C ASP A 361 -10.73 -12.01 -11.26
N ASN A 362 -9.61 -11.27 -11.11
CA ASN A 362 -8.30 -11.72 -11.53
C ASN A 362 -7.85 -12.99 -10.77
N ALA A 363 -8.04 -13.01 -9.44
CA ALA A 363 -7.75 -14.19 -8.63
C ALA A 363 -8.56 -15.42 -9.10
N LEU A 364 -9.85 -15.26 -9.39
CA LEU A 364 -10.69 -16.35 -9.93
C LEU A 364 -10.27 -16.76 -11.34
N SER A 365 -9.92 -15.81 -12.21
CA SER A 365 -9.37 -16.06 -13.55
C SER A 365 -8.12 -16.94 -13.48
N ASN A 366 -7.18 -16.64 -12.57
CA ASN A 366 -5.97 -17.43 -12.40
C ASN A 366 -6.25 -18.87 -11.94
N ILE A 367 -7.20 -19.07 -11.02
CA ILE A 367 -7.64 -20.43 -10.62
C ILE A 367 -8.26 -21.17 -11.80
N PHE A 368 -9.09 -20.50 -12.60
CA PHE A 368 -9.74 -21.11 -13.74
C PHE A 368 -8.72 -21.56 -14.80
N ASN A 369 -7.75 -20.70 -15.10
CA ASN A 369 -6.71 -20.92 -16.10
C ASN A 369 -5.74 -22.05 -15.73
N ILE A 370 -5.27 -22.12 -14.48
CA ILE A 370 -4.35 -23.20 -14.07
C ILE A 370 -4.99 -24.60 -14.12
N SER A 371 -6.32 -24.65 -14.06
CA SER A 371 -7.08 -25.89 -14.17
C SER A 371 -7.40 -26.25 -15.63
N LEU A 372 -7.26 -25.32 -16.59
CA LEU A 372 -7.53 -25.56 -18.01
C LEU A 372 -6.30 -25.99 -18.82
N ASP A 373 -5.09 -25.61 -18.40
CA ASP A 373 -3.91 -25.76 -19.25
C ASP A 373 -2.72 -26.46 -18.57
N GLN A 374 -2.12 -27.42 -19.28
CA GLN A 374 -0.85 -28.07 -18.91
C GLN A 374 0.38 -27.19 -19.25
N ASN A 375 0.20 -26.07 -19.96
CA ASN A 375 1.28 -25.17 -20.39
C ASN A 375 1.01 -23.69 -20.09
N PHE A 376 0.40 -23.37 -18.94
CA PHE A 376 0.16 -21.96 -18.57
C PHE A 376 1.46 -21.27 -18.09
N THR A 377 2.02 -20.42 -18.95
CA THR A 377 3.07 -19.43 -18.64
C THR A 377 2.45 -18.03 -18.58
N SER A 378 1.68 -17.70 -17.53
CA SER A 378 1.49 -16.29 -17.19
C SER A 378 2.59 -15.84 -16.23
N TYR A 379 3.30 -14.80 -16.64
CA TYR A 379 4.39 -14.19 -15.89
C TYR A 379 3.86 -13.18 -14.86
N SER A 380 2.85 -13.53 -14.07
CA SER A 380 2.73 -12.90 -12.75
C SER A 380 3.93 -13.40 -11.96
N ARG A 381 4.92 -12.53 -11.69
CA ARG A 381 6.24 -12.89 -11.09
C ARG A 381 6.20 -14.25 -10.39
N ILE A 382 6.54 -15.30 -11.14
CA ILE A 382 6.90 -16.58 -10.56
C ILE A 382 8.24 -16.26 -9.91
N VAL A 383 8.24 -16.14 -8.58
CA VAL A 383 9.50 -16.08 -7.84
C VAL A 383 10.05 -17.50 -7.75
#